data_AF-A0A1U7MY00-F1
#
_entry.id   AF-A0A1U7MY00-F1
#
_cell.length_a   1.000
_cell.length_b   1.000
_cell.length_c   1.000
_cell.angle_alpha   90.00
_cell.angle_beta   90.00
_cell.angle_gamma   90.00
#
_symmetry.space_group_name_H-M   'P 1'
#
loop_
_entity.id
_entity.type
_entity.pdbx_description
1 polymer ?
#
loop_
_entity_poly.entity_id
_entity_poly.type
_entity_poly.pdbx_seq_one_letter_code
_entity_poly.pdbx_strand_id
1 'polypeptide(L)'
;MESATAETTGQTGFEPLAARQLILGLSRNLNGSLEELDRIHGIAKTYDIVSPYSSMIVLVNDEQRKMLKEAEASSDRFDREVETGEEQLNQPSNPFSVSGVPEPEVWMLILISAIALLIISRRQKITVDG
;
A
#
# COMPACT_ATOMS: atom_id res chain seq x y z
N MET A 1 -1.25 8.49 65.09
CA MET A 1 -1.21 9.30 63.85
C MET A 1 -1.05 8.31 62.72
N GLU A 2 -2.17 8.02 62.07
CA GLU A 2 -2.27 7.11 60.94
C GLU A 2 -1.83 7.87 59.70
N SER A 3 -0.65 7.56 59.18
CA SER A 3 -0.14 8.16 57.94
C SER A 3 -0.79 7.44 56.77
N ALA A 4 -1.78 8.10 56.18
CA ALA A 4 -2.49 7.63 54.99
C ALA A 4 -1.53 7.40 53.82
N THR A 5 -1.54 6.17 53.30
CA THR A 5 -0.96 5.78 52.02
C THR A 5 -1.73 6.45 50.89
N ALA A 6 -1.17 7.53 50.32
CA ALA A 6 -1.67 8.13 49.09
C ALA A 6 -1.09 7.36 47.90
N GLU A 7 -1.81 6.35 47.41
CA GLU A 7 -1.53 5.76 46.10
C GLU A 7 -1.87 6.79 45.02
N THR A 8 -0.84 7.49 44.54
CA THR A 8 -0.90 8.28 43.32
C THR A 8 -0.92 7.31 42.14
N THR A 9 -2.10 6.87 41.73
CA THR A 9 -2.34 6.32 40.39
C THR A 9 -2.27 7.48 39.40
N GLY A 10 -1.03 7.93 39.16
CA GLY A 10 -0.73 9.00 38.21
C GLY A 10 -1.09 8.56 36.81
N GLN A 11 -1.93 9.35 36.14
CA GLN A 11 -2.12 9.25 34.70
C GLN A 11 -0.80 9.64 34.03
N THR A 12 -0.04 8.64 33.62
CA THR A 12 1.31 8.79 33.07
C THR A 12 1.31 9.06 31.56
N GLY A 13 0.13 9.09 30.93
CA GLY A 13 -0.04 9.29 29.49
C GLY A 13 0.30 8.05 28.66
N PHE A 14 0.75 6.96 29.29
CA PHE A 14 1.06 5.69 28.64
C PHE A 14 -0.13 4.73 28.58
N GLU A 15 -1.25 5.06 29.23
CA GLU A 15 -2.45 4.22 29.29
C GLU A 15 -2.99 3.89 27.89
N PRO A 16 -3.05 4.82 26.91
CA PRO A 16 -3.47 4.49 25.55
C PRO A 16 -2.50 3.52 24.83
N LEU A 17 -1.20 3.63 25.10
CA LEU A 17 -0.19 2.73 24.53
C LEU A 17 -0.29 1.33 25.16
N ALA A 18 -0.50 1.25 26.48
CA ALA A 18 -0.73 0.00 27.17
C ALA A 18 -2.04 -0.68 26.69
N ALA A 19 -3.12 0.10 26.56
CA ALA A 19 -4.39 -0.38 26.03
C ALA A 19 -4.25 -0.91 24.60
N ARG A 20 -3.45 -0.24 23.73
CA ARG A 20 -3.16 -0.74 22.38
C ARG A 20 -2.42 -2.08 22.40
N GLN A 21 -1.40 -2.23 23.23
CA GLN A 21 -0.66 -3.50 23.33
C GLN A 21 -1.55 -4.62 23.86
N LEU A 22 -2.42 -4.31 24.82
CA LEU A 22 -3.39 -5.24 25.36
C LEU A 22 -4.41 -5.68 24.30
N ILE A 23 -4.97 -4.76 23.51
CA ILE A 23 -5.86 -5.06 22.38
C ILE A 23 -5.17 -6.00 21.38
N LEU A 24 -3.90 -5.75 21.03
CA LEU A 24 -3.11 -6.58 20.12
C LEU A 24 -2.79 -7.98 20.68
N GLY A 25 -2.66 -8.09 22.00
CA GLY A 25 -2.48 -9.38 22.68
C GLY A 25 -3.78 -10.19 22.65
N LEU A 26 -4.89 -9.57 23.04
CA LEU A 26 -6.21 -10.20 23.03
C LEU A 26 -6.64 -10.59 21.62
N SER A 27 -6.34 -9.77 20.61
CA SER A 27 -6.73 -10.04 19.23
C SER A 27 -6.07 -11.27 18.61
N ARG A 28 -4.92 -11.72 19.14
CA ARG A 28 -4.18 -12.88 18.60
C ARG A 28 -4.81 -14.22 18.98
N ASN A 29 -5.51 -14.29 20.10
CA ASN A 29 -6.14 -15.53 20.60
C ASN A 29 -7.67 -15.48 20.51
N LEU A 30 -8.21 -14.62 19.66
CA LEU A 30 -9.66 -14.47 19.48
C LEU A 30 -10.25 -15.75 18.92
N ASN A 31 -11.19 -16.35 19.65
CA ASN A 31 -11.95 -17.51 19.19
C ASN A 31 -13.26 -17.11 18.48
N GLY A 32 -13.45 -15.81 18.21
CA GLY A 32 -14.66 -15.27 17.57
C GLY A 32 -15.87 -15.16 18.50
N SER A 33 -15.69 -15.31 19.81
CA SER A 33 -16.76 -15.12 20.80
C SER A 33 -17.17 -13.65 20.86
N LEU A 34 -18.47 -13.37 20.73
CA LEU A 34 -19.02 -12.01 20.77
C LEU A 34 -18.64 -11.26 22.06
N GLU A 35 -18.62 -11.98 23.19
CA GLU A 35 -18.26 -11.41 24.48
C GLU A 35 -16.80 -10.92 24.53
N GLU A 36 -15.88 -11.63 23.88
CA GLU A 36 -14.47 -11.22 23.78
C GLU A 36 -14.33 -9.99 22.88
N LEU A 37 -15.09 -9.94 21.78
CA LEU A 37 -15.13 -8.78 20.88
C LEU A 37 -15.66 -7.53 21.61
N ASP A 38 -16.73 -7.68 22.40
CA ASP A 38 -17.31 -6.57 23.17
C ASP A 38 -16.34 -6.04 24.23
N ARG A 39 -15.57 -6.93 24.88
CA ARG A 39 -14.52 -6.53 25.82
C ARG A 39 -13.41 -5.73 25.12
N ILE A 40 -12.91 -6.20 23.98
CA ILE A 40 -11.89 -5.49 23.19
C ILE A 40 -12.43 -4.15 22.70
N HIS A 41 -13.68 -4.11 22.23
CA HIS A 41 -14.36 -2.90 21.80
C HIS A 41 -14.49 -1.88 22.95
N GLY A 42 -14.88 -2.32 24.15
CA GLY A 42 -15.01 -1.46 25.33
C GLY A 42 -13.70 -0.79 25.72
N ILE A 43 -12.59 -1.53 25.66
CA ILE A 43 -11.24 -0.99 25.93
C ILE A 43 -10.86 0.03 24.85
N ALA A 44 -11.08 -0.30 23.58
CA ALA A 44 -10.80 0.62 22.47
C ALA A 44 -11.60 1.93 22.60
N LYS A 45 -12.87 1.86 23.01
CA LYS A 45 -13.74 3.02 23.23
C LYS A 45 -13.31 3.87 24.43
N THR A 46 -12.82 3.24 25.51
CA THR A 46 -12.41 3.96 26.73
C THR A 46 -11.18 4.84 26.51
N TYR A 47 -10.30 4.42 25.61
CA TYR A 47 -9.03 5.09 25.31
C TYR A 47 -9.00 5.78 23.95
N ASP A 48 -10.14 5.94 23.28
CA ASP A 48 -10.28 6.55 21.95
C ASP A 48 -9.34 5.93 20.88
N ILE A 49 -9.15 4.61 20.94
CA ILE A 49 -8.27 3.86 20.03
C ILE A 49 -9.09 3.33 18.85
N VAL A 50 -8.70 3.72 17.64
CA VAL A 50 -9.21 3.11 16.41
C VAL A 50 -8.61 1.71 16.25
N SER A 51 -9.46 0.69 16.19
CA SER A 51 -9.07 -0.71 16.03
C SER A 51 -9.99 -1.41 15.02
N PRO A 52 -9.64 -2.59 14.47
CA PRO A 52 -10.53 -3.33 13.59
C PRO A 52 -11.91 -3.65 14.21
N TYR A 53 -12.00 -3.59 15.55
CA TYR A 53 -13.21 -3.86 16.34
C TYR A 53 -13.89 -2.58 16.84
N SER A 54 -13.36 -1.40 16.49
CA SER A 54 -13.94 -0.10 16.86
C SER A 54 -13.89 0.84 15.65
N SER A 55 -15.05 1.01 15.00
CA SER A 55 -15.23 1.95 13.91
C SER A 55 -15.43 3.37 14.47
N MET A 56 -14.67 4.33 13.97
CA MET A 56 -14.90 5.74 14.29
C MET A 56 -16.08 6.25 13.46
N ILE A 57 -17.16 6.68 14.12
CA ILE A 57 -18.27 7.37 13.45
C ILE A 57 -17.81 8.81 13.21
N VAL A 58 -17.50 9.16 11.96
CA VAL A 58 -17.20 10.55 11.58
C VAL A 58 -18.53 11.26 11.33
N LEU A 59 -18.89 12.20 12.19
CA LEU A 59 -20.04 13.10 11.98
C LEU A 59 -19.65 14.14 10.93
N VAL A 60 -19.97 13.86 9.66
CA VAL A 60 -19.90 14.86 8.58
C VAL A 60 -21.18 15.68 8.54
N ASN A 61 -21.03 17.00 8.40
CA ASN A 61 -22.18 17.88 8.19
C ASN A 61 -22.76 17.73 6.77
N ASP A 62 -23.96 18.24 6.53
CA ASP A 62 -24.66 18.03 5.25
C ASP A 62 -23.93 18.67 4.05
N GLU A 63 -23.23 19.78 4.28
CA GLU A 63 -22.39 20.43 3.27
C GLU A 63 -21.19 19.56 2.89
N GLN A 64 -20.47 19.00 3.86
CA GLN A 64 -19.37 18.07 3.60
C GLN A 64 -19.86 16.81 2.89
N ARG A 65 -21.04 16.30 3.24
CA ARG A 65 -21.64 15.16 2.54
C ARG A 65 -21.95 15.50 1.08
N LYS A 66 -22.43 16.72 0.81
CA LYS A 66 -22.69 17.19 -0.56
C LYS A 66 -21.40 17.35 -1.35
N MET A 67 -20.37 17.95 -0.76
CA MET A 67 -19.03 18.08 -1.37
C MET A 67 -18.41 16.71 -1.68
N LEU A 68 -18.53 15.74 -0.78
CA LEU A 68 -18.07 14.37 -1.02
C LEU A 68 -18.85 13.70 -2.15
N LYS A 69 -20.18 13.89 -2.21
CA LYS A 69 -21.01 13.33 -3.29
C LYS A 69 -20.71 13.94 -4.65
N GLU A 70 -20.41 15.24 -4.70
CA GLU A 70 -20.00 15.94 -5.91
C GLU A 70 -18.61 15.48 -6.37
N ALA A 71 -17.67 15.31 -5.44
CA ALA A 71 -16.35 14.74 -5.72
C ALA A 71 -16.43 13.26 -6.17
N GLU A 72 -17.32 12.46 -5.58
CA GLU A 72 -17.57 11.07 -6.01
C GLU A 72 -18.22 10.98 -7.39
N ALA A 73 -19.12 11.90 -7.72
CA ALA A 73 -19.79 11.99 -9.02
C ALA A 73 -18.91 12.64 -10.11
N SER A 74 -17.77 13.20 -9.75
CA SER A 74 -16.78 13.64 -10.74
C SER A 74 -16.36 12.43 -11.58
N SER A 75 -16.53 12.56 -12.89
CA SER A 75 -16.28 11.50 -13.89
C SER A 75 -14.80 11.15 -14.05
N ASP A 76 -13.92 11.93 -13.43
CA ASP A 76 -12.48 11.97 -13.61
C ASP A 76 -11.72 11.23 -12.49
N ARG A 77 -12.34 10.21 -11.88
CA ARG A 77 -11.69 9.40 -10.82
C ARG A 77 -10.69 8.38 -11.37
N PHE A 78 -10.84 8.05 -12.65
CA PHE A 78 -10.04 7.06 -13.36
C PHE A 78 -9.09 7.69 -14.39
N ASP A 79 -9.33 8.95 -14.79
CA ASP A 79 -8.49 9.71 -15.73
C ASP A 79 -7.43 10.54 -14.97
N ARG A 80 -6.71 9.88 -14.06
CA ARG A 80 -5.56 10.52 -13.42
C ARG A 80 -4.50 10.83 -14.48
N GLU A 81 -3.99 12.05 -14.47
CA GLU A 81 -2.80 12.43 -15.24
C GLU A 81 -1.67 11.46 -14.87
N VAL A 82 -1.25 10.68 -15.85
CA VAL A 82 -0.22 9.66 -15.67
C VAL A 82 1.10 10.41 -15.52
N GLU A 83 1.52 10.68 -14.28
CA GLU A 83 2.88 11.16 -14.03
C GLU A 83 3.83 10.12 -14.63
N THR A 84 4.55 10.53 -15.66
CA THR A 84 5.40 9.67 -16.48
C THR A 84 6.43 8.96 -15.61
N GLY A 85 6.17 7.69 -15.38
CA GLY A 85 7.05 6.76 -14.68
C GLY A 85 6.53 5.35 -14.93
N GLU A 86 6.66 4.92 -16.19
CA GLU A 86 6.55 3.54 -16.68
C GLU A 86 5.68 2.58 -15.86
N GLU A 87 4.39 2.46 -16.23
CA GLU A 87 3.66 1.18 -16.25
C GLU A 87 2.17 1.42 -16.57
N GLN A 88 1.76 1.13 -17.82
CA GLN A 88 0.33 1.04 -18.17
C GLN A 88 -0.19 -0.36 -17.79
N LEU A 89 -0.60 -0.54 -16.54
CA LEU A 89 -1.22 -1.80 -16.04
C LEU A 89 -2.76 -1.82 -16.18
N ASN A 90 -3.33 -1.05 -17.13
CA ASN A 90 -4.79 -0.90 -17.25
C ASN A 90 -5.43 -1.63 -18.46
N GLN A 91 -4.71 -2.52 -19.15
CA GLN A 91 -5.31 -3.33 -20.21
C GLN A 91 -5.13 -4.83 -19.94
N PRO A 92 -6.18 -5.66 -20.15
CA PRO A 92 -6.05 -7.11 -20.03
C PRO A 92 -4.95 -7.58 -20.97
N SER A 93 -3.94 -8.26 -20.42
CA SER A 93 -2.72 -8.66 -21.13
C SER A 93 -3.07 -9.44 -22.39
N ASN A 94 -2.98 -8.79 -23.55
CA ASN A 94 -3.06 -9.48 -24.82
C ASN A 94 -1.64 -9.97 -25.15
N PRO A 95 -1.35 -11.27 -25.12
CA PRO A 95 0.00 -11.80 -25.37
C PRO A 95 0.48 -11.57 -26.81
N PHE A 96 -0.38 -11.01 -27.68
CA PHE A 96 -0.07 -10.64 -29.06
C PHE A 96 0.10 -9.13 -29.28
N SER A 97 -0.13 -8.29 -28.26
CA SER A 97 0.11 -6.84 -28.37
C SER A 97 1.52 -6.50 -27.89
N VAL A 98 2.52 -6.97 -28.62
CA VAL A 98 3.88 -6.45 -28.49
C VAL A 98 3.96 -5.16 -29.30
N SER A 99 4.47 -4.08 -28.70
CA SER A 99 4.83 -2.88 -29.47
C SER A 99 5.85 -3.32 -30.52
N GLY A 100 5.43 -3.37 -31.79
CA GLY A 100 6.24 -3.86 -32.90
C GLY A 100 7.42 -2.94 -33.25
N VAL A 101 7.53 -1.80 -32.58
CA VAL A 101 8.63 -0.84 -32.75
C VAL A 101 9.43 -0.82 -31.45
N PRO A 102 10.65 -1.40 -31.44
CA PRO A 102 11.57 -1.28 -30.32
C PRO A 102 11.90 0.18 -30.02
N GLU A 103 12.21 0.47 -28.77
CA GLU A 103 12.65 1.79 -28.35
C GLU A 103 13.93 2.24 -29.09
N PRO A 104 14.15 3.56 -29.24
CA PRO A 104 15.30 4.10 -29.99
C PRO A 104 16.66 3.54 -29.53
N GLU A 105 16.81 3.28 -28.23
CA GLU A 105 18.03 2.70 -27.66
C GLU A 105 18.23 1.24 -28.06
N VAL A 106 17.13 0.48 -28.17
CA VAL A 106 17.18 -0.93 -28.59
C VAL A 106 17.63 -1.03 -30.05
N TRP A 107 17.26 -0.08 -30.90
CA TRP A 107 17.79 0.00 -32.28
C TRP A 107 19.30 0.19 -32.32
N MET A 108 19.85 1.00 -31.42
CA MET A 108 21.29 1.21 -31.31
C MET A 108 22.00 -0.08 -30.87
N LEU A 109 21.44 -0.81 -29.90
CA LEU A 109 21.99 -2.09 -29.45
C LEU A 109 21.93 -3.17 -30.54
N ILE A 110 20.82 -3.25 -31.28
CA ILE A 110 20.69 -4.16 -32.42
C ILE A 110 21.75 -3.85 -33.49
N LEU A 111 21.96 -2.56 -33.81
CA LEU A 111 22.98 -2.16 -34.78
C LEU A 111 24.39 -2.54 -34.32
N ILE A 112 24.76 -2.25 -33.07
CA ILE A 112 26.07 -2.57 -32.51
C ILE A 112 26.31 -4.08 -32.49
N SER A 113 25.32 -4.86 -32.04
CA SER A 113 25.40 -6.32 -32.01
C SER A 113 25.55 -6.93 -33.40
N ALA A 114 24.82 -6.41 -34.41
CA ALA A 114 24.96 -6.84 -35.80
C ALA A 114 26.37 -6.58 -36.35
N ILE A 115 26.95 -5.41 -36.05
CA ILE A 115 28.32 -5.07 -36.47
C ILE A 115 29.33 -6.00 -35.78
N ALA A 116 29.19 -6.24 -34.48
CA ALA A 116 30.08 -7.13 -33.74
C ALA A 116 30.05 -8.56 -34.29
N LEU A 117 28.86 -9.10 -34.57
CA LEU A 117 28.70 -10.44 -35.17
C LEU A 117 29.31 -10.51 -36.58
N LEU A 118 29.17 -9.46 -37.38
CA LEU A 118 29.75 -9.40 -38.73
C LEU A 118 31.28 -9.43 -38.67
N ILE A 119 31.90 -8.69 -37.75
CA ILE A 119 33.35 -8.69 -37.55
C ILE A 119 33.83 -10.09 -37.13
N ILE A 120 33.16 -10.72 -36.17
CA ILE A 120 33.52 -12.06 -35.69
C ILE A 120 33.39 -13.08 -36.82
N SER A 121 32.29 -13.07 -37.57
CA SER A 121 32.06 -13.99 -38.69
C SER A 121 33.12 -13.85 -39.78
N ARG A 122 33.55 -12.63 -40.09
CA ARG A 122 34.64 -12.39 -41.04
C ARG A 122 35.99 -12.91 -40.55
N ARG A 123 36.29 -12.75 -39.26
CA ARG A 123 37.53 -13.27 -38.66
C ARG A 123 37.54 -14.80 -38.61
N GLN A 124 36.41 -15.42 -38.32
CA GLN A 124 36.27 -16.89 -38.32
C GLN A 124 36.46 -17.50 -39.72
N LYS A 125 35.92 -16.87 -40.77
CA LYS A 125 36.14 -17.33 -42.15
C LYS A 125 37.62 -17.29 -42.56
N ILE A 126 38.38 -16.31 -42.11
CA ILE A 126 39.82 -16.21 -42.37
C ILE A 126 40.63 -17.31 -41.66
N THR A 127 40.14 -17.81 -40.51
CA THR A 127 40.80 -18.87 -39.74
C THR A 127 40.42 -20.29 -40.21
N VAL A 128 39.28 -20.47 -40.87
CA VAL A 128 38.81 -21.79 -41.35
C VAL A 128 39.37 -22.16 -42.74
N ASP A 129 39.82 -21.19 -43.53
CA ASP A 129 40.48 -21.42 -44.83
C ASP A 129 42.03 -21.45 -44.75
N GLY A 130 42.60 -21.75 -43.58
CA GLY A 130 44.05 -21.85 -43.32
C GLY A 130 44.52 -23.26 -43.02
#